data_AF-A0A2U9NNZ9-F1
#
_entry.id   AF-A0A2U9NNZ9-F1
#
_cell.length_a   1.000
_cell.length_b   1.000
_cell.length_c   1.000
_cell.angle_alpha   90.00
_cell.angle_beta   90.00
_cell.angle_gamma   90.00
#
_symmetry.space_group_name_H-M   'P 1'
#
loop_
_entity.id
_entity.type
_entity.pdbx_description
1 polymer ?
#
loop_
_entity_poly.entity_id
_entity_poly.type
_entity_poly.pdbx_seq_one_letter_code
_entity_poly.pdbx_strand_id
1 'polypeptide(L)'
;MTMTAFDALNSVSQIVSAGDKDYSYIFKPEGTVFNPPLMYFYTDPIDGFFNLFIVESGPTDPAYLPDWLSEAFQVICNQQVNVLLLREVQEWAYEMLKIFKNLCQMRAALWWWLMFNPYQQPFNTLRVLTEWYLTAFTGVFPVLVGIDIGPTIGLALLGNGVDVLGRLAFTMPYLPTEGKVYSPENFATIDNPDLAEMLTEYGRTVRVFRQFPELWNKYPIPNSLREEWYTNKPEITEYLIKNYYSQNIDFLPDRLLKELYEKGNTVTDSLSVSFNSLESLSTNLVCWAHNLVPIDFIHVNF
;
A
#
# COMPACT_ATOMS: atom_id res chain seq x y z
N MET A 1 -4.96 -17.44 -14.10
CA MET A 1 -4.44 -16.46 -13.12
C MET A 1 -2.96 -16.20 -13.35
N THR A 2 -2.53 -14.94 -13.40
CA THR A 2 -1.09 -14.58 -13.39
C THR A 2 -0.76 -13.92 -12.07
N MET A 3 0.20 -14.49 -11.33
CA MET A 3 0.68 -13.94 -10.07
C MET A 3 2.02 -13.25 -10.30
N THR A 4 2.12 -11.98 -9.92
CA THR A 4 3.41 -11.31 -9.80
C THR A 4 3.75 -11.22 -8.33
N ALA A 5 4.77 -11.97 -7.93
CA ALA A 5 5.39 -11.79 -6.62
C ALA A 5 5.92 -10.37 -6.55
N PHE A 6 5.60 -9.68 -5.45
CA PHE A 6 6.32 -8.47 -5.10
C PHE A 6 7.68 -8.93 -4.56
N ASP A 7 8.60 -9.27 -5.47
CA ASP A 7 9.99 -9.45 -5.09
C ASP A 7 10.43 -8.11 -4.52
N ALA A 8 10.78 -8.13 -3.24
CA ALA A 8 11.47 -7.04 -2.57
C ALA A 8 12.74 -6.77 -3.39
N LEU A 9 12.63 -5.87 -4.37
CA LEU A 9 13.71 -5.45 -5.24
C LEU A 9 14.94 -5.24 -4.38
N ASN A 10 15.97 -6.07 -4.61
CA ASN A 10 17.28 -6.08 -3.95
C ASN A 10 17.45 -4.94 -2.95
N SER A 11 17.02 -5.19 -1.71
CA SER A 11 17.00 -4.16 -0.66
C SER A 11 18.34 -3.45 -0.61
N VAL A 12 18.34 -2.15 -0.28
CA VAL A 12 19.61 -1.42 -0.06
C VAL A 12 20.43 -2.15 1.01
N SER A 13 19.75 -2.79 1.97
CA SER A 13 20.38 -3.66 2.96
C SER A 13 21.16 -4.84 2.35
N GLN A 14 20.65 -5.47 1.29
CA GLN A 14 21.30 -6.56 0.55
C GLN A 14 22.46 -6.07 -0.31
N ILE A 15 22.31 -4.93 -1.01
CA ILE A 15 23.39 -4.31 -1.81
C ILE A 15 24.56 -3.90 -0.91
N VAL A 16 24.29 -3.38 0.29
CA VAL A 16 25.34 -3.05 1.28
C VAL A 16 25.93 -4.31 1.93
N SER A 17 25.19 -5.42 2.00
CA SER A 17 25.69 -6.71 2.52
C SER A 17 26.53 -7.51 1.50
N ALA A 18 26.38 -7.22 0.20
CA ALA A 18 27.13 -7.86 -0.88
C ALA A 18 28.53 -7.25 -1.10
N GLY A 19 28.89 -6.20 -0.35
CA GLY A 19 30.24 -5.63 -0.32
C GLY A 19 31.18 -6.52 0.51
N ASP A 20 32.13 -7.14 -0.17
CA ASP A 20 33.20 -7.97 0.39
C ASP A 20 33.82 -7.37 1.67
N LYS A 21 33.79 -8.15 2.76
CA LYS A 21 34.61 -8.06 3.99
C LYS A 21 35.16 -6.66 4.33
N ASP A 22 34.27 -5.72 4.60
CA ASP A 22 34.65 -4.41 5.11
C ASP A 22 34.33 -4.32 6.61
N TYR A 23 35.19 -3.69 7.43
CA TYR A 23 35.02 -3.60 8.90
C TYR A 23 33.74 -2.86 9.32
N SER A 24 32.95 -2.36 8.36
CA SER A 24 31.62 -1.81 8.53
C SER A 24 30.62 -2.77 9.17
N TYR A 25 30.80 -4.10 9.06
CA TYR A 25 29.95 -5.07 9.77
C TYR A 25 30.12 -5.00 11.31
N ILE A 26 31.25 -4.51 11.82
CA ILE A 26 31.48 -4.31 13.27
C ILE A 26 30.66 -3.13 13.81
N PHE A 27 30.41 -2.14 12.96
CA PHE A 27 29.63 -0.94 13.31
C PHE A 27 28.15 -1.03 12.89
N LYS A 28 27.76 -2.08 12.19
CA LYS A 28 26.36 -2.45 11.98
C LYS A 28 25.94 -3.40 13.11
N PRO A 29 25.22 -2.92 14.14
CA PRO A 29 24.62 -3.85 15.09
C PRO A 29 23.71 -4.82 14.31
N GLU A 30 23.98 -6.13 14.44
CA GLU A 30 23.13 -7.20 13.92
C GLU A 30 21.77 -7.14 14.62
N GLY A 31 20.88 -6.30 14.08
CA GLY A 31 19.47 -6.25 14.46
C GLY A 31 18.62 -7.04 13.47
N THR A 32 17.35 -7.23 13.81
CA THR A 32 16.35 -7.85 12.91
C THR A 32 16.40 -7.22 11.53
N VAL A 33 16.67 -8.02 10.50
CA VAL A 33 16.66 -7.55 9.10
C VAL A 33 15.24 -7.06 8.78
N PHE A 34 15.13 -5.98 8.01
CA PHE A 34 13.83 -5.54 7.50
C PHE A 34 13.20 -6.67 6.70
N ASN A 35 12.10 -7.23 7.23
CA ASN A 35 11.38 -8.34 6.65
C ASN A 35 9.90 -7.96 6.54
N PRO A 36 9.51 -7.28 5.44
CA PRO A 36 8.15 -6.82 5.27
C PRO A 36 7.18 -7.99 5.05
N PRO A 37 5.88 -7.81 5.33
CA PRO A 37 4.87 -8.81 4.99
C PRO A 37 4.83 -9.10 3.49
N LEU A 38 4.69 -10.38 3.16
CA LEU A 38 4.59 -10.85 1.78
C LEU A 38 3.25 -10.42 1.17
N MET A 39 3.34 -9.83 -0.01
CA MET A 39 2.21 -9.30 -0.78
C MET A 39 2.31 -9.78 -2.21
N TYR A 40 1.18 -10.21 -2.75
CA TYR A 40 1.09 -10.71 -4.11
C TYR A 40 -0.07 -10.03 -4.83
N PHE A 41 0.20 -9.58 -6.06
CA PHE A 41 -0.82 -9.07 -6.96
C PHE A 41 -1.20 -10.16 -7.95
N TYR A 42 -2.49 -10.28 -8.22
CA TYR A 42 -2.99 -11.22 -9.20
C TYR A 42 -4.12 -10.59 -10.01
N THR A 43 -4.17 -11.00 -11.28
CA THR A 43 -5.25 -10.62 -12.19
C THR A 43 -6.06 -11.84 -12.54
N ASP A 44 -7.37 -11.67 -12.55
CA ASP A 44 -8.31 -12.72 -12.87
C ASP A 44 -9.57 -12.16 -13.56
N PRO A 45 -10.15 -12.84 -14.58
CA PRO A 45 -11.34 -12.34 -15.26
C PRO A 45 -12.58 -12.24 -14.35
N ILE A 46 -12.64 -12.99 -13.25
CA ILE A 46 -13.79 -13.00 -12.33
C ILE A 46 -13.63 -11.91 -11.26
N ASP A 47 -12.48 -11.88 -10.58
CA ASP A 47 -12.26 -10.94 -9.48
C ASP A 47 -11.79 -9.54 -9.96
N GLY A 48 -11.13 -9.47 -11.12
CA GLY A 48 -10.68 -8.23 -11.77
C GLY A 48 -9.16 -8.04 -11.82
N PHE A 49 -8.74 -6.79 -11.97
CA PHE A 49 -7.33 -6.43 -12.27
C PHE A 49 -6.52 -5.91 -11.08
N PHE A 50 -7.17 -5.44 -10.01
CA PHE A 50 -6.49 -4.76 -8.91
C PHE A 50 -6.29 -5.64 -7.68
N ASN A 51 -6.60 -6.93 -7.78
CA ASN A 51 -6.66 -7.81 -6.62
C ASN A 51 -5.28 -8.04 -6.01
N LEU A 52 -5.26 -8.14 -4.69
CA LEU A 52 -4.05 -8.43 -3.94
C LEU A 52 -4.38 -9.35 -2.76
N PHE A 53 -3.40 -10.15 -2.35
CA PHE A 53 -3.48 -10.84 -1.08
C PHE A 53 -2.19 -10.68 -0.28
N ILE A 54 -2.37 -10.65 1.04
CA ILE A 54 -1.31 -10.45 2.02
C ILE A 54 -1.26 -11.69 2.89
N VAL A 55 -0.06 -12.18 3.14
CA VAL A 55 0.14 -13.37 3.97
C VAL A 55 0.06 -12.96 5.44
N GLU A 56 -0.93 -13.48 6.14
CA GLU A 56 -1.18 -13.22 7.56
C GLU A 56 -0.37 -14.18 8.44
N SER A 57 -0.31 -15.46 8.08
CA SER A 57 0.51 -16.44 8.82
C SER A 57 1.94 -16.50 8.26
N GLY A 58 2.84 -15.71 8.85
CA GLY A 58 4.27 -15.64 8.52
C GLY A 58 5.17 -15.54 9.76
N PRO A 59 6.48 -15.25 9.60
CA PRO A 59 7.38 -14.97 10.72
C PRO A 59 6.98 -13.72 11.53
N THR A 60 6.24 -12.82 10.90
CA THR A 60 5.76 -11.55 11.45
C THR A 60 4.34 -11.30 10.95
N ASP A 61 3.38 -11.20 11.88
CA ASP A 61 2.00 -10.85 11.53
C ASP A 61 1.95 -9.41 10.98
N PRO A 62 1.25 -9.15 9.87
CA PRO A 62 1.18 -7.84 9.27
C PRO A 62 0.43 -6.85 10.16
N ALA A 63 0.95 -5.63 10.24
CA ALA A 63 0.26 -4.49 10.83
C ALA A 63 -0.39 -3.67 9.71
N TYR A 64 -1.57 -3.14 9.97
CA TYR A 64 -2.31 -2.32 9.01
C TYR A 64 -2.49 -0.90 9.53
N LEU A 65 -2.57 0.05 8.61
CA LEU A 65 -2.97 1.41 8.95
C LEU A 65 -4.45 1.42 9.39
N PRO A 66 -4.86 2.32 10.29
CA PRO A 66 -6.28 2.61 10.47
C PRO A 66 -6.91 3.10 9.16
N ASP A 67 -8.16 2.73 8.90
CA ASP A 67 -8.84 3.06 7.63
C ASP A 67 -8.81 4.54 7.31
N TRP A 68 -9.13 5.41 8.28
CA TRP A 68 -9.11 6.86 8.09
C TRP A 68 -7.74 7.40 7.66
N LEU A 69 -6.66 6.77 8.14
CA LEU A 69 -5.29 7.18 7.82
C LEU A 69 -4.87 6.65 6.45
N SER A 70 -5.25 5.41 6.13
CA SER A 70 -5.06 4.84 4.79
C SER A 70 -5.81 5.67 3.75
N GLU A 71 -7.08 6.01 4.02
CA GLU A 71 -7.92 6.86 3.17
C GLU A 71 -7.31 8.24 2.97
N ALA A 72 -6.95 8.92 4.06
CA ALA A 72 -6.34 10.25 3.98
C ALA A 72 -5.06 10.24 3.14
N PHE A 73 -4.21 9.24 3.35
CA PHE A 73 -2.97 9.08 2.58
C PHE A 73 -3.25 8.87 1.09
N GLN A 74 -4.19 7.99 0.77
CA GLN A 74 -4.59 7.72 -0.61
C GLN A 74 -5.19 8.94 -1.29
N VAL A 75 -6.06 9.70 -0.61
CA VAL A 75 -6.66 10.93 -1.17
C VAL A 75 -5.62 12.02 -1.39
N ILE A 76 -4.70 12.24 -0.43
CA ILE A 76 -3.62 13.25 -0.57
C ILE A 76 -2.69 12.90 -1.73
N CYS A 77 -2.39 11.61 -1.91
CA CYS A 77 -1.59 11.12 -3.03
C CYS A 77 -2.39 10.92 -4.33
N ASN A 78 -3.61 11.46 -4.41
CA ASN A 78 -4.48 11.37 -5.58
C ASN A 78 -4.64 9.91 -6.06
N GLN A 79 -4.73 8.95 -5.15
CA GLN A 79 -4.91 7.51 -5.36
C GLN A 79 -3.85 6.82 -6.25
N GLN A 80 -2.84 7.53 -6.75
CA GLN A 80 -1.75 7.02 -7.60
C GLN A 80 -0.62 6.38 -6.79
N VAL A 81 -0.97 5.80 -5.65
CA VAL A 81 0.02 5.34 -4.69
C VAL A 81 0.71 4.08 -5.23
N ASN A 82 1.95 4.24 -5.67
CA ASN A 82 2.79 3.11 -6.02
C ASN A 82 3.32 2.44 -4.75
N VAL A 83 2.89 1.20 -4.51
CA VAL A 83 3.31 0.39 -3.36
C VAL A 83 4.83 0.20 -3.31
N LEU A 84 5.53 0.25 -4.46
CA LEU A 84 7.01 0.21 -4.53
C LEU A 84 7.66 1.37 -3.78
N LEU A 85 7.25 2.60 -4.11
CA LEU A 85 7.82 3.79 -3.45
C LEU A 85 7.50 3.81 -1.96
N LEU A 86 6.30 3.36 -1.57
CA LEU A 86 5.96 3.24 -0.16
C LEU A 86 6.81 2.22 0.57
N ARG A 87 7.09 1.08 -0.06
CA ARG A 87 7.93 0.04 0.53
C ARG A 87 9.36 0.53 0.72
N GLU A 88 9.90 1.25 -0.27
CA GLU A 88 11.23 1.86 -0.15
C GLU A 88 11.28 2.87 0.99
N VAL A 89 10.30 3.79 1.05
CA VAL A 89 10.22 4.78 2.15
C VAL A 89 10.07 4.09 3.52
N GLN A 90 9.29 3.02 3.59
CA GLN A 90 9.14 2.21 4.80
C GLN A 90 10.47 1.58 5.23
N GLU A 91 11.24 0.98 4.30
CA GLU A 91 12.55 0.40 4.57
C GLU A 91 13.53 1.46 5.12
N TRP A 92 13.62 2.61 4.45
CA TRP A 92 14.48 3.72 4.88
C TRP A 92 14.10 4.23 6.27
N ALA A 93 12.79 4.44 6.51
CA ALA A 93 12.30 4.89 7.81
C ALA A 93 12.56 3.84 8.91
N TYR A 94 12.36 2.55 8.60
CA TYR A 94 12.62 1.44 9.52
C TYR A 94 14.08 1.39 9.94
N GLU A 95 15.01 1.40 9.00
CA GLU A 95 16.45 1.32 9.30
C GLU A 95 16.93 2.56 10.06
N MET A 96 16.48 3.76 9.68
CA MET A 96 16.83 5.01 10.41
C MET A 96 16.33 4.99 11.86
N LEU A 97 15.07 4.60 12.09
CA LEU A 97 14.51 4.51 13.44
C LEU A 97 15.14 3.39 14.25
N LYS A 98 15.49 2.27 13.63
CA LYS A 98 16.20 1.16 14.27
C LYS A 98 17.60 1.57 14.73
N ILE A 99 18.36 2.27 13.88
CA ILE A 99 19.67 2.85 14.27
C ILE A 99 19.47 3.81 15.45
N PHE A 100 18.51 4.73 15.36
CA PHE A 100 18.21 5.68 16.43
C PHE A 100 17.85 4.97 17.75
N LYS A 101 16.98 3.96 17.71
CA LYS A 101 16.62 3.12 18.87
C LYS A 101 17.86 2.48 19.49
N ASN A 102 18.73 1.89 18.69
CA ASN A 102 19.95 1.25 19.17
C ASN A 102 20.88 2.27 19.84
N LEU A 103 21.00 3.48 19.31
CA LEU A 103 21.77 4.58 19.93
C LEU A 103 21.15 4.99 21.28
N CYS A 104 19.83 5.10 21.37
CA CYS A 104 19.13 5.37 22.63
C CYS A 104 19.35 4.25 23.67
N GLN A 105 19.31 2.99 23.26
CA GLN A 105 19.59 1.84 24.13
C GLN A 105 21.05 1.84 24.61
N MET A 106 22.00 2.10 23.71
CA MET A 106 23.41 2.26 24.06
C MET A 106 23.60 3.39 25.08
N ARG A 107 22.96 4.55 24.85
CA ARG A 107 22.99 5.68 25.78
C ARG A 107 22.43 5.32 27.16
N ALA A 108 21.33 4.58 27.19
CA ALA A 108 20.70 4.13 28.44
C ALA A 108 21.58 3.11 29.18
N ALA A 109 22.23 2.19 28.46
CA ALA A 109 23.17 1.23 29.05
C ALA A 109 24.36 1.94 29.72
N LEU A 110 24.87 3.02 29.10
CA LEU A 110 25.96 3.82 29.67
C LEU A 110 25.60 4.52 31.00
N TRP A 111 24.32 4.71 31.35
CA TRP A 111 23.94 5.25 32.67
C TRP A 111 24.43 4.37 33.82
N TRP A 112 24.53 3.07 33.58
CA TRP A 112 24.95 2.10 34.59
C TRP A 112 26.47 2.01 34.73
N TRP A 113 27.23 2.69 33.87
CA TRP A 113 28.69 2.69 33.90
C TRP A 113 29.23 4.04 34.35
N LEU A 114 29.48 4.16 35.66
CA LEU A 114 29.96 5.38 36.32
C LEU A 114 31.37 5.81 35.91
N MET A 115 32.13 4.96 35.21
CA MET A 115 33.53 5.22 34.83
C MET A 115 33.66 6.13 33.60
N PHE A 116 32.61 6.29 32.79
CA PHE A 116 32.66 7.09 31.57
C PHE A 116 32.21 8.53 31.82
N ASN A 117 32.95 9.50 31.28
CA ASN A 117 32.51 10.89 31.24
C ASN A 117 31.59 11.12 30.02
N PRO A 118 30.27 11.33 30.20
CA PRO A 118 29.34 11.50 29.09
C PRO A 118 29.52 12.82 28.34
N TYR A 119 30.32 13.75 28.86
CA TYR A 119 30.58 15.06 28.25
C TYR A 119 31.85 15.07 27.39
N GLN A 120 32.61 13.98 27.36
CA GLN A 120 33.75 13.83 26.46
C GLN A 120 33.33 13.16 25.15
N GLN A 121 34.00 13.50 24.06
CA GLN A 121 33.77 12.84 22.78
C GLN A 121 34.30 11.39 22.83
N PRO A 122 33.62 10.41 22.22
CA PRO A 122 32.44 10.54 21.35
C PRO A 122 31.08 10.57 22.09
N PHE A 123 31.06 10.35 23.41
CA PHE A 123 29.84 10.17 24.20
C PHE A 123 28.95 11.42 24.28
N ASN A 124 29.54 12.62 24.23
CA ASN A 124 28.76 13.85 24.18
C ASN A 124 27.90 13.94 22.91
N THR A 125 28.41 13.46 21.77
CA THR A 125 27.62 13.40 20.53
C THR A 125 26.45 12.43 20.67
N LEU A 126 26.70 11.24 21.22
CA LEU A 126 25.64 10.27 21.51
C LEU A 126 24.58 10.83 22.47
N ARG A 127 25.01 11.56 23.51
CA ARG A 127 24.12 12.24 24.45
C ARG A 127 23.23 13.23 23.73
N VAL A 128 23.79 14.21 23.02
CA VAL A 128 23.02 15.27 22.32
C VAL A 128 22.02 14.66 21.33
N LEU A 129 22.41 13.60 20.62
CA LEU A 129 21.54 12.94 19.64
C LEU A 129 20.32 12.25 20.27
N THR A 130 20.45 11.68 21.46
CA THR A 130 19.43 10.80 22.08
C THR A 130 18.68 11.44 23.24
N GLU A 131 19.22 12.51 23.82
CA GLU A 131 18.73 13.12 25.06
C GLU A 131 17.31 13.67 24.94
N TRP A 132 16.99 14.36 23.83
CA TRP A 132 15.64 14.91 23.61
C TRP A 132 14.56 13.83 23.64
N TYR A 133 14.87 12.61 23.21
CA TYR A 133 13.91 11.50 23.21
C TYR A 133 13.87 10.80 24.57
N LEU A 134 15.02 10.51 25.16
CA LEU A 134 15.11 9.82 26.45
C LEU A 134 14.52 10.64 27.60
N THR A 135 14.51 11.98 27.50
CA THR A 135 13.91 12.87 28.51
C THR A 135 12.50 13.33 28.16
N ALA A 136 11.93 12.92 27.02
CA ALA A 136 10.61 13.37 26.56
C ALA A 136 9.47 13.06 27.56
N PHE A 137 9.63 12.00 28.35
CA PHE A 137 8.66 11.56 29.36
C PHE A 137 9.12 11.80 30.80
N THR A 138 10.23 12.51 31.01
CA THR A 138 10.70 12.83 32.36
C THR A 138 9.67 13.71 33.07
N GLY A 139 9.24 13.28 34.25
CA GLY A 139 8.22 13.98 35.04
C GLY A 139 6.77 13.70 34.61
N VAL A 140 6.53 12.95 33.54
CA VAL A 140 5.19 12.47 33.14
C VAL A 140 4.76 11.30 34.02
N PHE A 141 5.67 10.37 34.27
CA PHE A 141 5.43 9.18 35.07
C PHE A 141 6.04 9.32 36.47
N PRO A 142 5.44 8.71 37.52
CA PRO A 142 6.02 8.71 38.84
C PRO A 142 7.32 7.91 38.87
N VAL A 143 8.28 8.37 39.67
CA VAL A 143 9.55 7.68 39.91
C VAL A 143 9.27 6.40 40.72
N LEU A 144 9.73 5.25 40.23
CA LEU A 144 9.57 3.95 40.91
C LEU A 144 10.92 3.51 41.49
N VAL A 145 10.97 3.28 42.80
CA VAL A 145 12.20 2.79 43.50
C VAL A 145 13.42 3.72 43.24
N GLY A 146 13.18 5.03 43.13
CA GLY A 146 14.23 6.01 42.84
C GLY A 146 14.72 6.05 41.38
N ILE A 147 14.11 5.28 40.48
CA ILE A 147 14.42 5.24 39.05
C ILE A 147 13.32 5.97 38.26
N ASP A 148 13.71 6.90 37.39
CA ASP A 148 12.81 7.48 36.40
C ASP A 148 12.52 6.45 35.31
N ILE A 149 11.25 6.04 35.22
CA ILE A 149 10.79 5.05 34.23
C ILE A 149 10.42 5.68 32.89
N GLY A 150 10.36 7.02 32.79
CA GLY A 150 10.04 7.75 31.57
C GLY A 150 10.89 7.32 30.37
N PRO A 151 12.23 7.25 30.48
CA PRO A 151 13.07 6.79 29.39
C PRO A 151 12.83 5.32 29.00
N THR A 152 12.50 4.45 29.96
CA THR A 152 12.17 3.03 29.68
C THR A 152 10.87 2.92 28.89
N ILE A 153 9.84 3.69 29.26
CA ILE A 153 8.58 3.75 28.52
C ILE A 153 8.81 4.32 27.13
N GLY A 154 9.59 5.41 27.01
CA GLY A 154 9.98 5.97 25.72
C GLY A 154 10.66 4.92 24.84
N LEU A 155 11.66 4.20 25.34
CA LEU A 155 12.32 3.12 24.59
C LEU A 155 11.36 2.00 24.18
N ALA A 156 10.40 1.64 25.02
CA ALA A 156 9.37 0.66 24.69
C ALA A 156 8.46 1.15 23.56
N LEU A 157 8.02 2.42 23.60
CA LEU A 157 7.23 3.04 22.54
C LEU A 157 8.01 3.13 21.23
N LEU A 158 9.28 3.54 21.27
CA LEU A 158 10.15 3.55 20.09
C LEU A 158 10.30 2.14 19.51
N GLY A 159 10.51 1.15 20.37
CA GLY A 159 10.60 -0.25 19.99
C GLY A 159 9.33 -0.75 19.30
N ASN A 160 8.17 -0.44 19.86
CA ASN A 160 6.88 -0.78 19.26
C ASN A 160 6.66 -0.05 17.92
N GLY A 161 7.02 1.22 17.83
CA GLY A 161 6.91 1.99 16.58
C GLY A 161 7.78 1.42 15.46
N VAL A 162 9.04 1.05 15.76
CA VAL A 162 9.93 0.37 14.81
C VAL A 162 9.34 -0.97 14.35
N ASP A 163 8.77 -1.73 15.28
CA ASP A 163 8.18 -3.04 15.00
C ASP A 163 6.92 -2.92 14.13
N VAL A 164 5.98 -2.02 14.47
CA VAL A 164 4.80 -1.71 13.64
C VAL A 164 5.22 -1.22 12.25
N LEU A 165 6.22 -0.34 12.16
CA LEU A 165 6.72 0.15 10.89
C LEU A 165 7.33 -0.97 10.05
N GLY A 166 8.06 -1.91 10.65
CA GLY A 166 8.63 -3.06 9.96
C GLY A 166 7.56 -4.03 9.44
N ARG A 167 6.48 -4.20 10.20
CA ARG A 167 5.36 -5.10 9.88
C ARG A 167 4.25 -4.43 9.06
N LEU A 168 4.38 -3.16 8.72
CA LEU A 168 3.34 -2.43 8.01
C LEU A 168 3.10 -3.01 6.61
N ALA A 169 1.85 -3.34 6.31
CA ALA A 169 1.40 -3.77 5.00
C ALA A 169 0.51 -2.70 4.35
N PHE A 170 0.83 -2.33 3.11
CA PHE A 170 0.13 -1.30 2.35
C PHE A 170 -0.97 -1.92 1.48
N THR A 171 -2.24 -1.66 1.78
CA THR A 171 -3.37 -2.31 1.10
C THR A 171 -3.91 -1.56 -0.11
N MET A 172 -3.24 -0.48 -0.53
CA MET A 172 -3.71 0.40 -1.61
C MET A 172 -3.91 -0.38 -2.92
N PRO A 173 -5.01 -0.14 -3.67
CA PRO A 173 -6.01 0.93 -3.50
C PRO A 173 -7.16 0.64 -2.51
N TYR A 174 -7.12 -0.50 -1.81
CA TYR A 174 -8.17 -0.90 -0.87
C TYR A 174 -7.95 -0.30 0.53
N LEU A 175 -9.05 -0.12 1.27
CA LEU A 175 -8.99 0.06 2.70
C LEU A 175 -8.64 -1.27 3.41
N PRO A 176 -7.90 -1.24 4.51
CA PRO A 176 -7.52 -2.45 5.25
C PRO A 176 -8.70 -3.34 5.69
N THR A 177 -9.86 -2.75 5.94
CA THR A 177 -11.09 -3.46 6.31
C THR A 177 -11.78 -4.19 5.17
N GLU A 178 -11.52 -3.82 3.90
CA GLU A 178 -12.08 -4.51 2.72
C GLU A 178 -11.49 -5.93 2.56
N GLY A 179 -10.34 -6.20 3.18
CA GLY A 179 -9.67 -7.49 3.10
C GLY A 179 -10.35 -8.57 3.95
N LYS A 180 -10.73 -9.68 3.30
CA LYS A 180 -11.29 -10.86 3.98
C LYS A 180 -10.19 -11.85 4.32
N VAL A 181 -10.16 -12.31 5.56
CA VAL A 181 -9.19 -13.31 6.04
C VAL A 181 -9.70 -14.71 5.74
N TYR A 182 -8.87 -15.49 5.05
CA TYR A 182 -9.12 -16.90 4.76
C TYR A 182 -8.01 -17.75 5.34
N SER A 183 -8.40 -18.76 6.12
CA SER A 183 -7.51 -19.81 6.63
C SER A 183 -7.55 -21.04 5.72
N PRO A 184 -6.53 -21.92 5.77
CA PRO A 184 -6.47 -23.12 4.92
C PRO A 184 -7.71 -24.01 4.93
N GLU A 185 -8.41 -24.05 6.06
CA GLU A 185 -9.65 -24.82 6.25
C GLU A 185 -10.84 -24.22 5.48
N ASN A 186 -10.81 -22.92 5.19
CA ASN A 186 -11.93 -22.17 4.62
C ASN A 186 -11.72 -21.76 3.15
N PHE A 187 -10.62 -22.15 2.50
CA PHE A 187 -10.39 -21.78 1.09
C PHE A 187 -11.46 -22.31 0.14
N ALA A 188 -12.08 -23.45 0.44
CA ALA A 188 -13.18 -23.99 -0.35
C ALA A 188 -14.45 -23.11 -0.35
N THR A 189 -14.55 -22.12 0.56
CA THR A 189 -15.68 -21.17 0.61
C THR A 189 -15.51 -19.96 -0.32
N ILE A 190 -14.36 -19.85 -0.99
CA ILE A 190 -14.07 -18.74 -1.90
C ILE A 190 -14.85 -18.94 -3.20
N ASP A 191 -15.61 -17.91 -3.61
CA ASP A 191 -16.45 -17.95 -4.82
C ASP A 191 -15.68 -18.22 -6.13
N ASN A 192 -14.37 -17.92 -6.14
CA ASN A 192 -13.49 -18.11 -7.27
C ASN A 192 -12.68 -19.42 -7.12
N PRO A 193 -12.93 -20.45 -7.96
CA PRO A 193 -12.27 -21.76 -7.83
C PRO A 193 -10.76 -21.70 -8.11
N ASP A 194 -10.32 -20.88 -9.06
CA ASP A 194 -8.91 -20.74 -9.44
C ASP A 194 -8.10 -20.12 -8.28
N LEU A 195 -8.70 -19.14 -7.60
CA LEU A 195 -8.12 -18.52 -6.40
C LEU A 195 -8.06 -19.52 -5.24
N ALA A 196 -9.13 -20.28 -5.04
CA ALA A 196 -9.19 -21.29 -3.98
C ALA A 196 -8.10 -22.36 -4.17
N GLU A 197 -7.88 -22.83 -5.40
CA GLU A 197 -6.83 -23.79 -5.72
C GLU A 197 -5.44 -23.20 -5.43
N MET A 198 -5.15 -21.98 -5.92
CA MET A 198 -3.87 -21.31 -5.68
C MET A 198 -3.57 -21.12 -4.20
N LEU A 199 -4.56 -20.67 -3.41
CA LEU A 199 -4.38 -20.46 -1.98
C LEU A 199 -4.22 -21.78 -1.22
N THR A 200 -4.91 -22.84 -1.66
CA THR A 200 -4.76 -24.18 -1.10
C THR A 200 -3.36 -24.73 -1.33
N GLU A 201 -2.77 -24.52 -2.51
CA GLU A 201 -1.37 -24.87 -2.77
C GLU A 201 -0.41 -24.06 -1.88
N TYR A 202 -0.71 -22.78 -1.66
CA TYR A 202 0.10 -21.92 -0.80
C TYR A 202 0.05 -22.31 0.69
N GLY A 203 -1.10 -22.78 1.18
CA GLY A 203 -1.26 -23.43 2.48
C GLY A 203 -1.09 -22.52 3.71
N ARG A 204 -1.22 -21.19 3.57
CA ARG A 204 -1.05 -20.21 4.66
C ARG A 204 -2.28 -19.31 4.80
N THR A 205 -2.57 -18.84 6.00
CA THR A 205 -3.64 -17.86 6.21
C THR A 205 -3.30 -16.57 5.46
N VAL A 206 -4.25 -16.08 4.66
CA VAL A 206 -4.10 -14.89 3.84
C VAL A 206 -5.27 -13.94 4.05
N ARG A 207 -5.01 -12.65 3.88
CA ARG A 207 -6.04 -11.62 3.70
C ARG A 207 -6.13 -11.27 2.24
N VAL A 208 -7.29 -11.48 1.64
CA VAL A 208 -7.54 -11.25 0.22
C VAL A 208 -8.39 -9.99 0.04
N PHE A 209 -7.95 -9.12 -0.85
CA PHE A 209 -8.64 -7.93 -1.30
C PHE A 209 -8.99 -8.13 -2.78
N ARG A 210 -10.28 -8.00 -3.09
CA ARG A 210 -10.83 -8.32 -4.41
C ARG A 210 -11.96 -7.37 -4.76
N GLN A 211 -12.40 -7.38 -6.01
CA GLN A 211 -13.48 -6.54 -6.55
C GLN A 211 -13.08 -5.06 -6.62
N PHE A 212 -14.06 -4.19 -6.86
CA PHE A 212 -13.86 -2.75 -7.00
C PHE A 212 -13.62 -2.09 -5.64
N PRO A 213 -12.50 -1.36 -5.44
CA PRO A 213 -12.20 -0.66 -4.20
C PRO A 213 -13.30 0.31 -3.77
N GLU A 214 -13.67 0.29 -2.48
CA GLU A 214 -14.69 1.21 -1.95
C GLU A 214 -14.29 2.68 -2.10
N LEU A 215 -12.99 2.97 -2.00
CA LEU A 215 -12.45 4.32 -2.09
C LEU A 215 -12.74 5.00 -3.44
N TRP A 216 -12.86 4.23 -4.52
CA TRP A 216 -13.20 4.72 -5.86
C TRP A 216 -14.70 4.97 -6.06
N ASN A 217 -15.56 4.41 -5.21
CA ASN A 217 -16.98 4.79 -5.15
C ASN A 217 -17.16 6.15 -4.48
N LYS A 218 -16.31 6.46 -3.48
CA LYS A 218 -16.41 7.67 -2.67
C LYS A 218 -15.74 8.89 -3.31
N TYR A 219 -14.62 8.66 -3.99
CA TYR A 219 -13.82 9.72 -4.62
C TYR A 219 -13.60 9.40 -6.09
N PRO A 220 -13.68 10.40 -6.99
CA PRO A 220 -13.51 10.17 -8.41
C PRO A 220 -12.12 9.63 -8.70
N ILE A 221 -12.04 8.67 -9.63
CA ILE A 221 -10.78 8.10 -10.06
C ILE A 221 -9.95 9.20 -10.75
N PRO A 222 -8.69 9.40 -10.34
CA PRO A 222 -7.79 10.36 -10.94
C PRO A 222 -7.75 10.28 -12.46
N ASN A 223 -7.84 11.42 -13.15
CA ASN A 223 -7.77 11.46 -14.61
C ASN A 223 -6.45 10.86 -15.14
N SER A 224 -5.35 11.02 -14.41
CA SER A 224 -4.05 10.45 -14.77
C SER A 224 -4.07 8.91 -14.82
N LEU A 225 -4.78 8.24 -13.90
CA LEU A 225 -4.97 6.79 -13.94
C LEU A 225 -5.87 6.38 -15.10
N ARG A 226 -6.96 7.13 -15.34
CA ARG A 226 -7.88 6.86 -16.45
C ARG A 226 -7.19 7.00 -17.81
N GLU A 227 -6.35 8.02 -17.98
CA GLU A 227 -5.48 8.20 -19.17
C GLU A 227 -4.51 7.03 -19.34
N GLU A 228 -3.86 6.58 -18.25
CA GLU A 228 -2.93 5.46 -18.27
C GLU A 228 -3.63 4.14 -18.65
N TRP A 229 -4.79 3.84 -18.05
CA TRP A 229 -5.56 2.64 -18.36
C TRP A 229 -6.11 2.71 -19.79
N TYR A 230 -6.57 3.86 -20.27
CA TYR A 230 -7.06 3.97 -21.63
C TYR A 230 -5.94 3.80 -22.68
N THR A 231 -4.77 4.38 -22.42
CA THR A 231 -3.67 4.42 -23.40
C THR A 231 -2.78 3.17 -23.34
N ASN A 232 -2.36 2.76 -22.14
CA ASN A 232 -1.37 1.71 -21.95
C ASN A 232 -1.99 0.33 -21.66
N LYS A 233 -3.18 0.29 -21.05
CA LYS A 233 -3.84 -0.98 -20.63
C LYS A 233 -5.36 -0.95 -20.87
N PRO A 234 -5.81 -0.84 -22.13
CA PRO A 234 -7.22 -0.62 -22.46
C PRO A 234 -8.14 -1.73 -21.93
N GLU A 235 -7.62 -2.94 -21.76
CA GLU A 235 -8.31 -4.09 -21.15
C GLU A 235 -8.90 -3.78 -19.76
N ILE A 236 -8.20 -2.98 -18.95
CA ILE A 236 -8.68 -2.55 -17.63
C ILE A 236 -9.91 -1.65 -17.79
N THR A 237 -9.84 -0.69 -18.70
CA THR A 237 -10.93 0.25 -18.96
C THR A 237 -12.17 -0.48 -19.47
N GLU A 238 -11.99 -1.42 -20.40
CA GLU A 238 -13.07 -2.26 -20.93
C GLU A 238 -13.73 -3.09 -19.83
N TYR A 239 -12.93 -3.73 -18.97
CA TYR A 239 -13.43 -4.51 -17.83
C TYR A 239 -14.21 -3.65 -16.83
N LEU A 240 -13.69 -2.47 -16.48
CA LEU A 240 -14.33 -1.57 -15.53
C LEU A 240 -15.69 -1.10 -16.04
N ILE A 241 -15.75 -0.68 -17.31
CA ILE A 241 -17.01 -0.28 -17.94
C ILE A 241 -17.97 -1.48 -17.98
N LYS A 242 -17.52 -2.65 -18.43
CA LYS A 242 -18.41 -3.81 -18.56
C LYS A 242 -19.07 -4.24 -17.23
N ASN A 243 -18.32 -4.19 -16.12
CA ASN A 243 -18.79 -4.72 -14.84
C ASN A 243 -19.35 -3.65 -13.88
N TYR A 244 -18.91 -2.40 -14.00
CA TYR A 244 -19.20 -1.33 -13.04
C TYR A 244 -19.85 -0.10 -13.65
N TYR A 245 -20.23 -0.11 -14.94
CA TYR A 245 -20.91 1.03 -15.59
C TYR A 245 -22.19 1.47 -14.87
N SER A 246 -22.93 0.54 -14.26
CA SER A 246 -24.15 0.85 -13.50
C SER A 246 -23.92 1.68 -12.23
N GLN A 247 -22.67 1.84 -11.78
CA GLN A 247 -22.33 2.56 -10.55
C GLN A 247 -22.23 4.09 -10.73
N ASN A 248 -22.55 4.62 -11.91
CA ASN A 248 -22.46 6.06 -12.24
C ASN A 248 -21.05 6.65 -12.00
N ILE A 249 -20.00 5.87 -12.27
CA ILE A 249 -18.60 6.29 -12.14
C ILE A 249 -18.02 6.54 -13.53
N ASP A 250 -17.31 7.65 -13.67
CA ASP A 250 -16.65 8.03 -14.91
C ASP A 250 -15.30 7.30 -15.08
N PHE A 251 -15.29 6.21 -15.84
CA PHE A 251 -14.06 5.45 -16.12
C PHE A 251 -13.22 5.99 -17.28
N LEU A 252 -13.81 6.81 -18.15
CA LEU A 252 -13.12 7.36 -19.32
C LEU A 252 -12.28 8.61 -18.95
N PRO A 253 -11.18 8.89 -19.67
CA PRO A 253 -10.43 10.13 -19.52
C PRO A 253 -11.28 11.38 -19.75
N ASP A 254 -10.97 12.45 -19.03
CA ASP A 254 -11.66 13.75 -19.12
C ASP A 254 -11.64 14.32 -20.54
N ARG A 255 -10.59 14.04 -21.33
CA ARG A 255 -10.51 14.46 -22.74
C ARG A 255 -11.68 13.88 -23.54
N LEU A 256 -11.93 12.58 -23.39
CA LEU A 256 -13.02 11.89 -24.09
C LEU A 256 -14.38 12.29 -23.53
N LEU A 257 -14.50 12.44 -22.22
CA LEU A 257 -15.74 12.90 -21.60
C LEU A 257 -16.12 14.29 -22.10
N LYS A 258 -15.17 15.23 -22.17
CA LYS A 258 -15.40 16.57 -22.73
C LYS A 258 -15.85 16.51 -24.19
N GLU A 259 -15.17 15.72 -25.03
CA GLU A 259 -15.57 15.52 -26.43
C GLU A 259 -16.99 14.93 -26.54
N LEU A 260 -17.37 14.00 -25.66
CA LEU A 260 -18.71 13.41 -25.63
C LEU A 260 -19.77 14.41 -25.18
N TYR A 261 -19.49 15.27 -24.19
CA TYR A 261 -20.42 16.30 -23.73
C TYR A 261 -20.59 17.42 -24.77
N GLU A 262 -19.51 17.85 -25.42
CA GLU A 262 -19.54 18.86 -26.48
C GLU A 262 -20.25 18.35 -27.74
N LYS A 263 -20.05 17.06 -28.09
CA LYS A 263 -20.81 16.41 -29.17
C LYS A 263 -22.26 16.19 -28.75
N GLY A 264 -22.55 15.73 -27.54
CA GLY A 264 -23.92 15.54 -27.04
C GLY A 264 -24.77 16.81 -27.10
N ASN A 265 -24.18 17.97 -26.77
CA ASN A 265 -24.84 19.28 -26.88
C ASN A 265 -25.02 19.79 -28.32
N THR A 266 -24.33 19.22 -29.30
CA THR A 266 -24.47 19.56 -30.74
C THR A 266 -25.26 18.51 -31.53
N VAL A 267 -25.58 17.36 -30.91
CA VAL A 267 -26.16 16.17 -31.55
C VAL A 267 -27.68 16.05 -31.42
N THR A 268 -28.39 17.10 -30.96
CA THR A 268 -29.85 17.17 -31.18
C THR A 268 -30.23 17.28 -32.66
N ASP A 269 -29.28 17.52 -33.58
CA ASP A 269 -29.54 17.63 -35.03
C ASP A 269 -28.72 16.69 -35.95
N SER A 270 -27.84 15.81 -35.45
CA SER A 270 -26.96 15.03 -36.36
C SER A 270 -26.48 13.65 -35.85
N LEU A 271 -27.41 12.77 -35.46
CA LEU A 271 -27.13 11.38 -35.07
C LEU A 271 -26.70 10.43 -36.21
N SER A 272 -26.43 10.91 -37.43
CA SER A 272 -26.09 10.04 -38.58
C SER A 272 -24.60 10.02 -38.97
N VAL A 273 -23.71 10.78 -38.33
CA VAL A 273 -22.34 10.98 -38.86
C VAL A 273 -21.19 10.45 -37.97
N SER A 274 -21.41 10.09 -36.70
CA SER A 274 -20.29 9.77 -35.78
C SER A 274 -20.05 8.28 -35.49
N PHE A 275 -20.42 7.35 -36.38
CA PHE A 275 -20.03 5.94 -36.25
C PHE A 275 -18.72 5.59 -36.98
N ASN A 276 -18.27 6.42 -37.92
CA ASN A 276 -17.03 6.16 -38.69
C ASN A 276 -15.75 6.44 -37.90
N SER A 277 -15.79 7.24 -36.83
CA SER A 277 -14.62 7.46 -35.96
C SER A 277 -14.44 6.39 -34.89
N LEU A 278 -15.41 5.48 -34.76
CA LEU A 278 -15.37 4.35 -33.81
C LEU A 278 -14.83 3.08 -34.47
N GLU A 279 -14.76 3.03 -35.81
CA GLU A 279 -14.16 1.91 -36.57
C GLU A 279 -12.64 1.76 -36.35
N SER A 280 -11.95 2.79 -35.82
CA SER A 280 -10.53 2.69 -35.46
C SER A 280 -10.28 2.17 -34.04
N LEU A 281 -11.34 1.91 -33.26
CA LEU A 281 -11.25 1.24 -31.97
C LEU A 281 -11.50 -0.26 -32.18
N SER A 282 -10.81 -1.09 -31.40
CA SER A 282 -10.77 -2.55 -31.55
C SER A 282 -12.18 -3.13 -31.81
N THR A 283 -12.26 -4.07 -32.75
CA THR A 283 -13.51 -4.71 -33.22
C THR A 283 -14.39 -5.30 -32.11
N ASN A 284 -13.83 -5.54 -30.92
CA ASN A 284 -14.55 -5.98 -29.72
C ASN A 284 -15.40 -4.86 -29.09
N LEU A 285 -14.92 -3.61 -29.06
CA LEU A 285 -15.67 -2.47 -28.54
C LEU A 285 -16.82 -2.07 -29.46
N VAL A 286 -16.63 -2.19 -30.78
CA VAL A 286 -17.68 -1.92 -31.78
C VAL A 286 -18.83 -2.93 -31.68
N CYS A 287 -18.52 -4.22 -31.47
CA CYS A 287 -19.54 -5.24 -31.25
C CYS A 287 -20.29 -5.05 -29.92
N TRP A 288 -19.61 -4.55 -28.88
CA TRP A 288 -20.22 -4.30 -27.58
C TRP A 288 -21.11 -3.05 -27.58
N ALA A 289 -20.66 -1.95 -28.20
CA ALA A 289 -21.44 -0.73 -28.37
C ALA A 289 -22.72 -0.95 -29.20
N HIS A 290 -22.65 -1.82 -30.22
CA HIS A 290 -23.82 -2.19 -31.03
C HIS A 290 -24.86 -3.02 -30.23
N ASN A 291 -24.43 -3.79 -29.22
CA ASN A 291 -25.32 -4.63 -28.43
C ASN A 291 -25.96 -3.93 -27.21
N LEU A 292 -25.47 -2.75 -26.82
CA LEU A 292 -26.03 -1.95 -25.71
C LEU A 292 -27.16 -1.01 -26.13
N VAL A 293 -27.41 -0.82 -27.43
CA VAL A 293 -28.52 0.00 -27.91
C VAL A 293 -29.74 -0.89 -28.15
N PRO A 294 -30.56 -1.05 -27.11
CA PRO A 294 -31.95 -0.66 -27.25
C PRO A 294 -32.33 0.34 -26.14
N ILE A 295 -32.46 1.60 -26.55
CA ILE A 295 -33.47 2.58 -26.08
C ILE A 295 -33.70 2.60 -24.56
N ASP A 296 -33.01 3.52 -23.85
CA ASP A 296 -33.62 4.41 -22.86
C ASP A 296 -32.60 5.48 -22.44
N PHE A 297 -32.30 6.40 -23.37
CA PHE A 297 -31.84 7.73 -23.00
C PHE A 297 -33.08 8.54 -22.63
N ILE A 298 -33.32 8.68 -21.33
CA ILE A 298 -33.84 9.86 -20.60
C ILE A 298 -34.14 9.38 -19.18
N HIS A 299 -33.34 9.83 -18.20
CA HIS A 299 -33.92 10.37 -16.97
C HIS A 299 -32.92 11.34 -16.33
N VAL A 300 -33.08 12.59 -16.75
CA VAL A 300 -32.65 13.79 -16.04
C VAL A 300 -33.36 13.80 -14.68
N ASN A 301 -32.63 14.08 -13.60
CA ASN A 301 -33.16 14.90 -12.51
C ASN A 301 -32.02 15.72 -11.88
N PHE A 302 -32.40 16.96 -11.60
CA PHE A 302 -31.61 18.11 -11.15
C PHE A 302 -30.84 17.90 -9.84
#